data_AF-A0A674IAL5-F1
#
_entry.id   AF-A0A674IAL5-F1
#
_cell.length_a   1.000
_cell.length_b   1.000
_cell.length_c   1.000
_cell.angle_alpha   90.00
_cell.angle_beta   90.00
_cell.angle_gamma   90.00
#
_symmetry.space_group_name_H-M   'P 1'
#
loop_
_entity.id
_entity.type
_entity.pdbx_description
1 polymer ?
#
loop_
_entity_poly.entity_id
_entity_poly.type
_entity_poly.pdbx_seq_one_letter_code
_entity_poly.pdbx_strand_id
1 'polypeptide(L)' 'MSLSLNPKPFLKGLTGKPYKGYLVSVDGYMNMQLANTEEYINGALSGHLAV' A
#
# COMPACT_ATOMS: atom_id res chain seq x y z
N MET A 1 -14.66 11.36 -8.01
CA MET A 1 -13.55 12.33 -8.05
C MET A 1 -12.26 11.54 -8.12
N SER A 2 -11.54 11.56 -9.25
CA SER A 2 -10.23 10.92 -9.34
C SER A 2 -9.21 11.83 -8.63
N LEU A 3 -8.82 11.46 -7.42
CA LEU A 3 -7.73 12.13 -6.73
C LEU A 3 -6.45 11.86 -7.53
N SER A 4 -5.93 12.86 -8.24
CA SER A 4 -4.65 12.74 -8.93
C SER A 4 -3.55 12.68 -7.88
N LEU A 5 -3.16 11.46 -7.51
CA LEU A 5 -2.14 11.22 -6.49
C LEU A 5 -0.78 11.13 -7.17
N ASN A 6 0.14 12.01 -6.79
CA ASN A 6 1.51 11.94 -7.29
C ASN A 6 2.19 10.67 -6.74
N PRO A 7 2.71 9.77 -7.60
CA PRO A 7 3.23 8.47 -7.16
C PRO A 7 4.42 8.59 -6.20
N LYS A 8 5.33 9.55 -6.42
CA LYS A 8 6.56 9.71 -5.61
C LYS A 8 6.26 10.14 -4.16
N PRO A 9 5.51 11.22 -3.89
CA PRO A 9 5.09 11.55 -2.52
C PRO A 9 4.27 10.44 -1.86
N PHE A 10 3.41 9.77 -2.62
CA PHE A 10 2.60 8.67 -2.10
C PHE A 10 3.47 7.53 -1.57
N LEU A 11 4.36 6.99 -2.39
CA LEU A 11 5.26 5.90 -2.01
C LEU A 11 6.15 6.27 -0.81
N LYS A 12 6.64 7.52 -0.74
CA LYS A 12 7.39 7.99 0.44
C LYS A 12 6.56 7.97 1.73
N GLY A 13 5.26 8.27 1.65
CA GLY A 13 4.35 8.20 2.79
C GLY A 13 4.06 6.76 3.25
N LEU A 14 4.36 5.76 2.42
CA LEU A 14 4.15 4.36 2.76
C LEU A 14 5.35 3.70 3.44
N THR A 15 6.55 4.27 3.33
CA THR A 15 7.80 3.70 3.87
C THR A 15 7.73 3.49 5.39
N GLY A 16 8.14 2.30 5.85
CA GLY A 16 8.24 1.97 7.28
C GLY A 16 6.92 1.59 7.95
N LYS A 17 5.83 1.52 7.19
CA LYS A 17 4.51 1.13 7.70
C LYS A 17 4.17 -0.31 7.31
N PRO A 18 3.58 -1.12 8.21
CA PRO A 18 3.18 -2.48 7.90
C PRO A 18 1.85 -2.50 7.13
N TYR A 19 1.82 -3.31 6.06
CA TYR A 19 0.64 -3.56 5.25
C TYR A 19 0.32 -5.04 5.20
N LYS A 20 -0.97 -5.38 5.15
CA LYS A 20 -1.46 -6.74 4.95
C LYS A 20 -2.45 -6.75 3.80
N GLY A 21 -2.30 -7.67 2.87
CA GLY A 21 -3.19 -7.82 1.73
C GLY A 21 -2.95 -9.15 1.02
N TYR A 22 -3.72 -9.41 -0.03
CA TYR A 22 -3.53 -10.58 -0.88
C TYR A 22 -2.52 -10.28 -1.97
N LEU A 23 -1.46 -11.08 -2.06
CA LEU A 23 -0.46 -10.94 -3.11
C LEU A 23 -1.06 -11.33 -4.46
N VAL A 24 -1.16 -10.35 -5.37
CA VAL A 24 -1.71 -10.54 -6.72
C VAL A 24 -0.59 -10.82 -7.71
N SER A 25 0.49 -10.06 -7.65
CA SER A 25 1.62 -10.20 -8.58
C SER A 25 2.91 -9.66 -7.97
N VAL A 26 4.03 -10.13 -8.53
CA VAL A 26 5.39 -9.64 -8.26
C VAL A 26 6.17 -9.55 -9.58
N ASP A 27 7.20 -8.71 -9.63
CA ASP A 27 8.13 -8.61 -10.75
C ASP A 27 9.59 -8.88 -10.35
N GLY A 28 10.50 -8.88 -11.33
CA GLY A 28 11.94 -9.11 -11.11
C GLY A 28 12.66 -8.01 -10.32
N TYR A 29 11.99 -6.90 -10.02
CA TYR A 29 12.50 -5.81 -9.16
C TYR A 29 11.91 -5.87 -7.74
N MET A 30 11.13 -6.91 -7.43
CA MET A 30 10.44 -7.08 -6.14
C MET A 30 9.36 -6.01 -5.88
N ASN A 31 8.82 -5.38 -6.92
CA ASN A 31 7.58 -4.64 -6.76
C ASN A 31 6.46 -5.65 -6.45
N MET A 32 5.59 -5.32 -5.50
CA MET A 32 4.49 -6.19 -5.08
C MET A 32 3.15 -5.50 -5.30
N GLN A 33 2.22 -6.21 -5.96
CA GLN A 33 0.83 -5.78 -6.07
C GLN A 33 0.00 -6.52 -5.02
N LEU A 34 -0.66 -5.75 -4.15
CA LEU A 34 -1.54 -6.28 -3.11
C LEU A 34 -2.99 -5.86 -3.37
N ALA A 35 -3.92 -6.81 -3.25
CA ALA A 35 -5.36 -6.56 -3.23
C ALA A 35 -5.91 -6.55 -1.81
N ASN A 36 -7.01 -5.82 -1.59
CA ASN A 36 -7.67 -5.63 -0.29
C ASN A 36 -6.68 -5.25 0.82
N THR A 37 -5.79 -4.30 0.52
CA THR A 37 -4.68 -3.94 1.40
C THR A 37 -5.19 -3.15 2.61
N GLU A 38 -4.72 -3.53 3.79
CA GLU A 38 -4.98 -2.91 5.07
C GLU A 38 -3.68 -2.32 5.63
N GLU A 39 -3.74 -1.09 6.10
CA GLU A 39 -2.66 -0.42 6.84
C GLU A 39 -2.83 -0.68 8.32
N TYR A 40 -1.74 -1.05 9.00
CA TYR A 40 -1.71 -1.22 10.43
C TYR A 40 -0.76 -0.19 11.06
N ILE A 41 -1.19 0.47 12.13
CA ILE A 41 -0.36 1.39 12.91
C ILE A 41 -0.41 0.92 14.36
N ASN A 42 0.76 0.65 14.97
CA ASN A 42 0.88 0.13 16.33
C ASN A 42 0.04 -1.14 16.59
N GLY A 43 -0.09 -2.00 15.59
CA GLY A 43 -0.84 -3.26 15.67
C GLY A 43 -2.37 -3.11 15.51
N ALA A 44 -2.90 -1.89 15.34
CA ALA A 44 -4.30 -1.64 15.07
C ALA A 44 -4.55 -1.35 13.58
N LEU A 45 -5.70 -1.80 13.06
CA LEU A 45 -6.17 -1.46 11.71
C LEU A 45 -6.38 0.07 11.63
N SER A 46 -5.64 0.72 10.75
CA SER A 46 -5.68 2.17 10.54
C SER A 46 -6.49 2.56 9.30
N GLY A 47 -6.58 1.68 8.30
CA GLY A 47 -7.38 1.95 7.10
C GLY A 47 -7.16 0.93 5.98
N HIS A 48 -7.93 1.09 4.91
CA HIS A 48 -7.74 0.32 3.68
C HIS A 48 -6.96 1.14 2.65
N LEU A 49 -5.85 0.58 2.16
CA LEU A 49 -5.21 1.05 0.93
C LEU A 49 -5.97 0.45 -0.26
N ALA A 50 -7.08 1.09 -0.62
CA ALA A 50 -7.67 0.94 -1.93
C ALA A 50 -7.00 1.94 -2.87
N VAL A 51 -6.17 1.43 -3.79
CA VAL A 51 -5.67 2.17 -4.96
C VAL A 51 -6.07 1.38 -6.20
#